data_AF-A0A1F3LGQ5-F1
#
_entry.id   AF-A0A1F3LGQ5-F1
#
_cell.length_a   1.000
_cell.length_b   1.000
_cell.length_c   1.000
_cell.angle_alpha   90.00
_cell.angle_beta   90.00
_cell.angle_gamma   90.00
#
_symmetry.space_group_name_H-M   'P 1'
#
loop_
_entity.id
_entity.type
_entity.pdbx_description
1 polymer ?
#
loop_
_entity_poly.entity_id
_entity_poly.type
_entity_poly.pdbx_seq_one_letter_code
_entity_poly.pdbx_strand_id
1 'polypeptide(L)'
;MAAKDGSMGFDFTGTYTTVELHKQIDYTMDDERKVQISFASEGNTTSVTETFEAEQMNSVELQQAGWQSILDNFKKYAETSGKLETLYFEISIDANAEKVYRSMLDEKHYKEWTAVFNPSSHYKGSWEKGSTILFIGTDQNGNEGGMVSRIKENTLNRFISIEHLGIIQNGKEIMSGPEVESWAGALENYSFTEANGKTMLSVHLDANEEFMSYFTETWPKALAKLKVLCER
;
A
#
# COMPACT_ATOMS: atom_id res chain seq x y z
N MET A 1 9.20 -19.11 -11.02
CA MET A 1 8.58 -18.97 -9.68
C MET A 1 9.46 -19.60 -8.63
N ALA A 2 9.55 -19.01 -7.43
CA ALA A 2 10.38 -19.54 -6.34
C ALA A 2 9.73 -19.32 -4.97
N ALA A 3 10.06 -20.19 -4.02
CA ALA A 3 9.74 -20.00 -2.61
C ALA A 3 10.42 -18.73 -2.09
N LYS A 4 9.75 -17.99 -1.19
CA LYS A 4 10.26 -16.74 -0.61
C LYS A 4 11.60 -16.90 0.11
N ASP A 5 11.91 -18.11 0.58
CA ASP A 5 13.17 -18.46 1.25
C ASP A 5 14.26 -18.93 0.28
N GLY A 6 13.99 -18.95 -1.03
CA GLY A 6 14.91 -19.39 -2.07
C GLY A 6 15.21 -20.89 -2.08
N SER A 7 14.53 -21.69 -1.24
CA SER A 7 14.81 -23.13 -1.10
C SER A 7 14.42 -23.94 -2.32
N MET A 8 13.41 -23.49 -3.08
CA MET A 8 12.94 -24.12 -4.30
C MET A 8 12.50 -23.06 -5.30
N GLY A 9 12.84 -23.27 -6.56
CA GLY A 9 12.37 -22.44 -7.66
C GLY A 9 12.52 -23.14 -8.99
N PHE A 10 11.65 -22.80 -9.92
CA PHE A 10 11.67 -23.27 -11.29
C PHE A 10 11.44 -22.08 -12.21
N ASP A 11 12.21 -22.00 -13.29
CA ASP A 11 11.91 -21.12 -14.39
C ASP A 11 11.19 -21.91 -15.47
N PHE A 12 10.01 -21.42 -15.82
CA PHE A 12 9.29 -21.88 -16.98
C PHE A 12 9.25 -20.75 -18.00
N THR A 13 9.57 -21.10 -19.23
CA THR A 13 9.48 -20.25 -20.41
C THR A 13 8.47 -20.88 -21.37
N GLY A 14 7.82 -20.02 -22.15
CA GLY A 14 6.81 -20.43 -23.11
C GLY A 14 6.33 -19.27 -23.97
N THR A 15 5.53 -19.60 -24.97
CA THR A 15 4.98 -18.65 -25.94
C THR A 15 3.45 -18.64 -25.82
N TYR A 16 2.87 -17.45 -25.63
CA TYR A 16 1.42 -17.27 -25.70
C TYR A 16 0.91 -17.62 -27.09
N THR A 17 -0.08 -18.49 -27.16
CA THR A 17 -0.72 -18.93 -28.41
C THR A 17 -2.08 -18.27 -28.59
N THR A 18 -2.81 -18.03 -27.50
CA THR A 18 -4.11 -17.34 -27.49
C THR A 18 -4.15 -16.32 -26.35
N VAL A 19 -4.62 -15.11 -26.62
CA VAL A 19 -4.97 -14.14 -25.58
C VAL A 19 -6.31 -13.52 -25.93
N GLU A 20 -7.38 -14.03 -25.30
CA GLU A 20 -8.72 -13.47 -25.36
C GLU A 20 -8.98 -12.66 -24.09
N LEU A 21 -9.14 -11.35 -24.28
CA LEU A 21 -9.31 -10.42 -23.17
C LEU A 21 -10.45 -10.85 -22.23
N HIS A 22 -10.13 -10.91 -20.93
CA HIS A 22 -11.04 -11.29 -19.83
C HIS A 22 -11.64 -12.70 -19.92
N LYS A 23 -11.13 -13.56 -20.79
CA LYS A 23 -11.75 -14.86 -21.06
C LYS A 23 -10.76 -16.01 -21.06
N GLN A 24 -9.65 -15.88 -21.78
CA GLN A 24 -8.76 -17.02 -21.99
C GLN A 24 -7.32 -16.60 -22.30
N ILE A 25 -6.37 -17.36 -21.76
CA ILE A 25 -4.96 -17.28 -22.09
C ILE A 25 -4.48 -18.71 -22.33
N ASP A 26 -3.95 -18.98 -23.52
CA ASP A 26 -3.29 -20.24 -23.84
C ASP A 26 -1.82 -19.98 -24.11
N TYR A 27 -0.96 -20.91 -23.72
CA TYR A 27 0.46 -20.89 -24.06
C TYR A 27 1.04 -22.29 -24.20
N THR A 28 2.11 -22.37 -24.99
CA THR A 28 2.93 -23.57 -25.14
C THR A 28 4.26 -23.34 -24.42
N MET A 29 4.63 -24.27 -23.54
CA MET A 29 5.91 -24.27 -22.85
C MET A 29 7.04 -24.73 -23.80
N ASP A 30 8.30 -24.41 -23.50
CA ASP A 30 9.44 -24.78 -24.35
C ASP A 30 9.66 -26.31 -24.49
N ASP A 31 9.06 -27.11 -23.59
CA ASP A 31 9.03 -28.57 -23.67
C ASP A 31 7.78 -29.11 -24.39
N GLU A 32 7.11 -28.27 -25.18
CA GLU A 32 5.92 -28.53 -25.99
C GLU A 32 4.64 -28.79 -25.21
N ARG A 33 4.68 -28.78 -23.87
CA ARG A 33 3.47 -28.93 -23.05
C ARG A 33 2.57 -27.71 -23.18
N LYS A 34 1.27 -27.96 -23.21
CA LYS A 34 0.24 -26.92 -23.34
C LYS A 34 -0.36 -26.56 -22.00
N VAL A 35 -0.63 -25.27 -21.83
CA VAL A 35 -1.38 -24.73 -20.70
C VAL A 35 -2.46 -23.79 -21.21
N GLN A 36 -3.62 -23.87 -20.59
CA GLN A 36 -4.77 -23.02 -20.82
C GLN A 36 -5.28 -22.50 -19.48
N ILE A 37 -5.53 -21.19 -19.42
CA ILE A 37 -6.14 -20.50 -18.31
C ILE A 37 -7.43 -19.88 -18.82
N SER A 38 -8.55 -20.18 -18.16
CA SER A 38 -9.86 -19.64 -18.51
C SER A 38 -10.48 -18.90 -17.33
N PHE A 39 -11.20 -17.82 -17.65
CA PHE A 39 -11.88 -16.95 -16.71
C PHE A 39 -13.38 -16.97 -17.00
N ALA A 40 -14.19 -17.36 -16.01
CA ALA A 40 -15.64 -17.37 -16.12
C ALA A 40 -16.26 -16.50 -15.02
N SER A 41 -17.03 -15.48 -15.42
CA SER A 41 -17.75 -14.62 -14.49
C SER A 41 -19.03 -15.31 -14.03
N GLU A 42 -19.20 -15.39 -12.72
CA GLU A 42 -20.37 -15.94 -12.03
C GLU A 42 -20.91 -14.89 -11.05
N GLY A 43 -21.58 -13.87 -11.61
CA GLY A 43 -22.07 -12.74 -10.82
C GLY A 43 -20.93 -11.91 -10.23
N ASN A 44 -20.81 -11.90 -8.89
CA ASN A 44 -19.77 -11.16 -8.17
C ASN A 44 -18.48 -11.98 -7.95
N THR A 45 -18.42 -13.21 -8.46
CA THR A 45 -17.23 -14.06 -8.37
C THR A 45 -16.71 -14.39 -9.76
N THR A 46 -15.41 -14.64 -9.86
CA THR A 46 -14.78 -15.15 -11.08
C THR A 46 -14.18 -16.51 -10.79
N SER A 47 -14.56 -17.51 -11.56
CA SER A 47 -13.89 -18.81 -11.57
C SER A 47 -12.68 -18.73 -12.48
N VAL A 48 -11.52 -19.16 -11.97
CA VAL A 48 -10.27 -19.28 -12.74
C VAL A 48 -9.92 -20.75 -12.82
N THR A 49 -9.86 -21.28 -14.03
CA THR A 49 -9.52 -22.69 -14.28
C THR A 49 -8.24 -22.79 -15.07
N GLU A 50 -7.26 -23.49 -14.52
CA GLU A 50 -6.01 -23.81 -15.19
C GLU A 50 -6.00 -25.28 -15.62
N THR A 51 -5.77 -25.51 -16.91
CA THR A 51 -5.65 -26.83 -17.53
C THR A 51 -4.26 -26.94 -18.11
N PHE A 52 -3.50 -27.97 -17.73
CA PHE A 52 -2.13 -28.16 -18.17
C PHE A 52 -1.86 -29.61 -18.54
N GLU A 53 -0.92 -29.82 -19.46
CA GLU A 53 -0.36 -31.15 -19.73
C GLU A 53 0.68 -31.48 -18.64
N ALA A 54 0.42 -32.56 -17.89
CA ALA A 54 1.30 -33.00 -16.82
C ALA A 54 2.64 -33.54 -17.38
N GLU A 55 3.73 -33.22 -16.69
CA GLU A 55 5.03 -33.82 -16.99
C GLU A 55 5.16 -35.22 -16.37
N GLN A 56 6.23 -35.95 -16.71
CA GLN A 56 6.36 -37.40 -16.43
C GLN A 56 7.24 -37.75 -15.22
N MET A 57 7.94 -36.77 -14.64
CA MET A 57 8.84 -36.93 -13.49
C MET A 57 8.09 -36.94 -12.16
N ASN A 58 7.08 -36.10 -11.98
CA ASN A 58 6.28 -36.05 -10.75
C ASN A 58 4.87 -36.60 -10.96
N SER A 59 4.23 -37.05 -9.88
CA SER A 59 2.86 -37.53 -9.96
C SER A 59 1.90 -36.39 -10.34
N VAL A 60 0.81 -36.75 -11.03
CA VAL A 60 -0.23 -35.79 -11.44
C VAL A 60 -0.82 -35.08 -10.23
N GLU A 61 -1.00 -35.79 -9.12
CA GLU A 61 -1.54 -35.24 -7.87
C GLU A 61 -0.61 -34.17 -7.29
N LEU A 62 0.71 -34.39 -7.32
CA LEU A 62 1.69 -33.41 -6.83
C LEU A 62 1.70 -32.16 -7.69
N GLN A 63 1.65 -32.32 -9.02
CA GLN A 63 1.57 -31.20 -9.96
C GLN A 63 0.26 -30.42 -9.77
N GLN A 64 -0.88 -31.11 -9.68
CA GLN A 64 -2.19 -30.50 -9.46
C GLN A 64 -2.24 -29.73 -8.15
N ALA A 65 -1.71 -30.29 -7.05
CA ALA A 65 -1.65 -29.60 -5.76
C ALA A 65 -0.76 -28.36 -5.80
N GLY A 66 0.35 -28.41 -6.56
CA GLY A 66 1.23 -27.27 -6.81
C GLY A 66 0.50 -26.12 -7.51
N TRP A 67 -0.17 -26.41 -8.63
CA TRP A 67 -0.97 -25.44 -9.38
C TRP A 67 -2.14 -24.89 -8.56
N GLN A 68 -2.84 -25.75 -7.81
CA GLN A 68 -3.91 -25.28 -6.92
C GLN A 68 -3.38 -24.32 -5.86
N SER A 69 -2.20 -24.57 -5.28
CA SER A 69 -1.58 -23.66 -4.32
C SER A 69 -1.24 -22.29 -4.93
N ILE A 70 -0.87 -22.27 -6.22
CA ILE A 70 -0.63 -21.04 -6.97
C ILE A 70 -1.94 -20.27 -7.18
N LEU A 71 -3.01 -20.96 -7.63
CA LEU A 71 -4.34 -20.37 -7.78
C LEU A 71 -4.90 -19.85 -6.45
N ASP A 72 -4.69 -20.56 -5.34
CA ASP A 72 -5.14 -20.15 -4.01
C ASP A 72 -4.40 -18.89 -3.54
N ASN A 73 -3.10 -18.78 -3.83
CA ASN A 73 -2.34 -17.57 -3.54
C ASN A 73 -2.76 -16.41 -4.45
N PHE A 74 -3.01 -16.67 -5.72
CA PHE A 74 -3.56 -15.67 -6.64
C PHE A 74 -4.94 -15.20 -6.21
N LYS A 75 -5.82 -16.11 -5.75
CA LYS A 75 -7.13 -15.78 -5.19
C LYS A 75 -6.99 -14.84 -3.99
N LYS A 76 -6.14 -15.20 -3.01
CA LYS A 76 -5.87 -14.32 -1.86
C LYS A 76 -5.43 -12.95 -2.35
N TYR A 77 -4.42 -12.89 -3.21
CA TYR A 77 -3.94 -11.64 -3.79
C TYR A 77 -5.05 -10.85 -4.49
N ALA A 78 -5.83 -11.46 -5.38
CA ALA A 78 -6.88 -10.78 -6.13
C ALA A 78 -8.06 -10.33 -5.25
N GLU A 79 -8.31 -11.01 -4.14
CA GLU A 79 -9.41 -10.69 -3.21
C GLU A 79 -9.00 -9.75 -2.06
N THR A 80 -7.69 -9.62 -1.79
CA THR A 80 -7.14 -8.67 -0.81
C THR A 80 -6.54 -7.43 -1.46
N SER A 81 -6.03 -7.52 -2.68
CA SER A 81 -5.57 -6.36 -3.46
C SER A 81 -6.74 -5.43 -3.71
N GLY A 82 -6.71 -4.27 -3.05
CA GLY A 82 -7.77 -3.26 -3.09
C GLY A 82 -8.70 -3.23 -1.88
N LYS A 83 -8.53 -4.11 -0.88
CA LYS A 83 -9.16 -3.94 0.44
C LYS A 83 -8.24 -3.15 1.35
N LEU A 84 -8.53 -1.85 1.44
CA LEU A 84 -7.99 -1.00 2.48
C LEU A 84 -8.81 -1.20 3.75
N GLU A 85 -8.13 -1.37 4.88
CA GLU A 85 -8.73 -1.29 6.20
C GLU A 85 -8.35 0.04 6.85
N THR A 86 -9.31 0.69 7.48
CA THR A 86 -9.05 1.94 8.21
C THR A 86 -8.54 1.62 9.62
N LEU A 87 -7.34 2.08 9.92
CA LEU A 87 -6.73 2.09 11.25
C LEU A 87 -7.08 3.39 11.99
N TYR A 88 -7.18 3.31 13.30
CA TYR A 88 -7.59 4.43 14.17
C TYR A 88 -6.57 4.63 15.29
N PHE A 89 -6.03 5.85 15.38
CA PHE A 89 -5.12 6.25 16.45
C PHE A 89 -5.58 7.58 17.05
N GLU A 90 -5.32 7.79 18.34
CA GLU A 90 -5.59 9.07 19.00
C GLU A 90 -4.55 9.39 20.06
N ILE A 91 -4.35 10.68 20.31
CA ILE A 91 -3.51 11.19 21.39
C ILE A 91 -4.03 12.52 21.91
N SER A 92 -4.02 12.69 23.23
CA SER A 92 -4.28 13.98 23.87
C SER A 92 -2.98 14.76 24.02
N ILE A 93 -2.97 16.01 23.59
CA ILE A 93 -1.81 16.93 23.61
C ILE A 93 -2.18 18.19 24.40
N ASP A 94 -1.32 18.57 25.35
CA ASP A 94 -1.47 19.76 26.22
C ASP A 94 -1.04 21.03 25.48
N ALA A 95 -1.75 21.30 24.39
CA ALA A 95 -1.62 22.46 23.53
C ALA A 95 -2.94 22.72 22.80
N ASN A 96 -3.19 23.96 22.41
CA ASN A 96 -4.34 24.33 21.59
C ASN A 96 -4.22 23.77 20.15
N ALA A 97 -5.33 23.70 19.44
CA ALA A 97 -5.39 23.04 18.13
C ALA A 97 -4.53 23.76 17.08
N GLU A 98 -4.42 25.09 17.17
CA GLU A 98 -3.55 25.88 16.28
C GLU A 98 -2.08 25.47 16.40
N LYS A 99 -1.57 25.32 17.64
CA LYS A 99 -0.18 24.92 17.87
C LYS A 99 0.06 23.50 17.37
N VAL A 100 -0.85 22.57 17.68
CA VAL A 100 -0.73 21.17 17.22
C VAL A 100 -0.77 21.08 15.70
N TYR A 101 -1.74 21.75 15.07
CA TYR A 101 -1.88 21.81 13.62
C TYR A 101 -0.62 22.37 12.96
N ARG A 102 -0.13 23.52 13.43
CA ARG A 102 1.09 24.14 12.87
C ARG A 102 2.31 23.23 13.03
N SER A 103 2.55 22.71 14.23
CA SER A 103 3.67 21.80 14.52
C SER A 103 3.61 20.48 13.76
N MET A 104 2.42 20.01 13.39
CA MET A 104 2.30 18.81 12.59
C MET A 104 2.70 19.05 11.12
N LEU A 105 2.38 20.22 10.57
CA LEU A 105 2.51 20.50 9.13
C LEU A 105 3.75 21.31 8.74
N ASP A 106 4.32 22.11 9.64
CA ASP A 106 5.48 22.93 9.28
C ASP A 106 6.70 22.07 8.98
N GLU A 107 7.50 22.50 8.00
CA GLU A 107 8.57 21.70 7.43
C GLU A 107 9.57 21.19 8.49
N LYS A 108 9.87 22.01 9.50
CA LYS A 108 10.85 21.66 10.53
C LYS A 108 10.31 20.54 11.42
N HIS A 109 9.16 20.77 12.05
CA HIS A 109 8.62 19.81 12.99
C HIS A 109 8.06 18.57 12.29
N TYR A 110 7.55 18.69 11.06
CA TYR A 110 7.16 17.56 10.23
C TYR A 110 8.30 16.54 10.13
N LYS A 111 9.50 16.99 9.73
CA LYS A 111 10.70 16.13 9.65
C LYS A 111 11.02 15.50 11.00
N GLU A 112 10.85 16.23 12.10
CA GLU A 112 11.16 15.73 13.43
C GLU A 112 10.21 14.60 13.84
N TRP A 113 8.89 14.78 13.79
CA TRP A 113 7.96 13.76 14.26
C TRP A 113 7.85 12.57 13.29
N THR A 114 7.96 12.80 11.98
CA THR A 114 7.90 11.71 10.98
C THR A 114 9.19 10.90 10.86
N ALA A 115 10.31 11.36 11.46
CA ALA A 115 11.57 10.59 11.51
C ALA A 115 11.43 9.19 12.15
N VAL A 116 10.34 8.93 12.87
CA VAL A 116 10.01 7.61 13.43
C VAL A 116 9.65 6.60 12.32
N PHE A 117 9.02 7.05 11.23
CA PHE A 117 8.74 6.21 10.06
C PHE A 117 10.00 6.03 9.21
N ASN A 118 10.67 7.13 8.89
CA ASN A 118 11.92 7.16 8.16
C ASN A 118 12.71 8.42 8.54
N PRO A 119 14.00 8.34 8.95
CA PRO A 119 14.79 9.50 9.36
C PRO A 119 14.93 10.63 8.32
N SER A 120 14.77 10.33 7.04
CA SER A 120 14.83 11.33 5.95
C SER A 120 13.44 11.81 5.50
N SER A 121 12.38 11.46 6.23
CA SER A 121 11.01 11.86 5.94
C SER A 121 10.88 13.38 5.79
N HIS A 122 10.33 13.80 4.67
CA HIS A 122 9.98 15.19 4.39
C HIS A 122 8.82 15.22 3.39
N TYR A 123 8.31 16.43 3.10
CA TYR A 123 7.34 16.61 2.03
C TYR A 123 7.78 17.69 1.05
N LYS A 124 7.24 17.66 -0.17
CA LYS A 124 7.34 18.71 -1.19
C LYS A 124 5.94 19.02 -1.71
N GLY A 125 5.58 20.31 -1.80
CA GLY A 125 4.25 20.73 -2.26
C GLY A 125 3.54 21.63 -1.26
N SER A 126 2.21 21.62 -1.28
CA SER A 126 1.38 22.51 -0.47
C SER A 126 0.32 21.73 0.30
N TRP A 127 0.04 22.18 1.53
CA TRP A 127 -1.06 21.71 2.36
C TRP A 127 -2.42 22.33 1.98
N GLU A 128 -2.48 23.21 0.98
CA GLU A 128 -3.74 23.81 0.53
C GLU A 128 -4.67 22.76 -0.12
N LYS A 129 -5.97 22.86 0.16
CA LYS A 129 -6.98 21.99 -0.45
C LYS A 129 -6.87 21.97 -1.97
N GLY A 130 -6.88 20.77 -2.54
CA GLY A 130 -6.75 20.50 -3.97
C GLY A 130 -5.31 20.43 -4.47
N SER A 131 -4.32 20.80 -3.65
CA SER A 131 -2.92 20.78 -4.06
C SER A 131 -2.33 19.38 -4.05
N THR A 132 -1.37 19.15 -4.95
CA THR A 132 -0.50 17.98 -4.91
C THR A 132 0.56 18.15 -3.80
N ILE A 133 0.82 17.07 -3.09
CA ILE A 133 1.87 16.97 -2.07
C ILE A 133 2.57 15.61 -2.22
N LEU A 134 3.90 15.64 -2.13
CA LEU A 134 4.76 14.47 -2.16
C LEU A 134 5.28 14.20 -0.76
N PHE A 135 5.09 12.99 -0.24
CA PHE A 135 5.71 12.55 1.01
C PHE A 135 6.87 11.64 0.67
N ILE A 136 8.08 12.01 1.08
CA ILE A 136 9.33 11.46 0.54
C ILE A 136 10.21 10.97 1.70
N GLY A 137 10.78 9.79 1.54
CA GLY A 137 11.87 9.26 2.34
C GLY A 137 12.93 8.60 1.45
N THR A 138 13.99 8.09 2.05
CA THR A 138 15.07 7.39 1.33
C THR A 138 15.31 6.02 1.92
N ASP A 139 15.64 5.05 1.07
CA ASP A 139 16.13 3.75 1.52
C ASP A 139 17.59 3.84 2.03
N GLN A 140 18.14 2.71 2.46
CA GLN A 140 19.52 2.58 2.93
C GLN A 140 20.59 2.88 1.85
N ASN A 141 20.22 2.83 0.58
CA ASN A 141 21.09 3.13 -0.55
C ASN A 141 20.96 4.60 -1.02
N GLY A 142 20.08 5.38 -0.38
CA GLY A 142 19.81 6.77 -0.73
C GLY A 142 18.82 6.94 -1.88
N ASN A 143 18.13 5.88 -2.31
CA ASN A 143 17.10 5.99 -3.34
C ASN A 143 15.84 6.63 -2.74
N GLU A 144 15.31 7.66 -3.39
CA GLU A 144 14.06 8.30 -2.97
C GLU A 144 12.85 7.40 -3.26
N GLY A 145 11.97 7.29 -2.26
CA GLY A 145 10.66 6.66 -2.39
C GLY A 145 9.61 7.35 -1.53
N GLY A 146 8.35 6.97 -1.68
CA GLY A 146 7.26 7.56 -0.90
C GLY A 146 5.93 7.61 -1.64
N MET A 147 5.12 8.64 -1.36
CA MET A 147 3.73 8.74 -1.82
C MET A 147 3.49 10.04 -2.61
N VAL A 148 2.79 9.92 -3.74
CA VAL A 148 2.21 11.04 -4.49
C VAL A 148 0.77 11.21 -4.01
N SER A 149 0.43 12.36 -3.45
CA SER A 149 -0.86 12.57 -2.79
C SER A 149 -1.50 13.89 -3.18
N ARG A 150 -2.81 14.01 -2.90
CA ARG A 150 -3.59 15.24 -3.00
C ARG A 150 -4.15 15.59 -1.63
N ILE A 151 -4.11 16.87 -1.27
CA ILE A 151 -4.86 17.37 -0.12
C ILE A 151 -6.34 17.45 -0.50
N LYS A 152 -7.13 16.46 -0.11
CA LYS A 152 -8.55 16.36 -0.43
C LYS A 152 -9.38 17.40 0.33
N GLU A 153 -9.03 17.63 1.59
CA GLU A 153 -9.64 18.66 2.44
C GLU A 153 -8.60 19.22 3.42
N ASN A 154 -8.70 20.50 3.73
CA ASN A 154 -7.93 21.12 4.80
C ASN A 154 -8.73 22.27 5.40
N THR A 155 -9.39 21.99 6.52
CA THR A 155 -10.02 23.00 7.37
C THR A 155 -9.06 23.37 8.49
N LEU A 156 -8.56 24.60 8.43
CA LEU A 156 -7.57 25.15 9.36
C LEU A 156 -7.88 24.77 10.82
N ASN A 157 -6.87 24.22 11.51
CA ASN A 157 -6.90 23.82 12.92
C ASN A 157 -7.99 22.79 13.29
N ARG A 158 -8.65 22.15 12.32
CA ARG A 158 -9.78 21.25 12.58
C ARG A 158 -9.68 19.91 11.89
N PHE A 159 -9.38 19.90 10.60
CA PHE A 159 -9.44 18.67 9.80
C PHE A 159 -8.54 18.73 8.58
N ILE A 160 -7.86 17.62 8.29
CA ILE A 160 -7.06 17.42 7.09
C ILE A 160 -7.41 16.05 6.52
N SER A 161 -7.59 15.97 5.21
CA SER A 161 -7.74 14.72 4.47
C SER A 161 -6.71 14.70 3.36
N ILE A 162 -5.83 13.71 3.41
CA ILE A 162 -4.86 13.37 2.38
C ILE A 162 -5.43 12.18 1.61
N GLU A 163 -5.32 12.22 0.29
CA GLU A 163 -5.66 11.12 -0.59
C GLU A 163 -4.43 10.70 -1.38
N HIS A 164 -4.04 9.44 -1.25
CA HIS A 164 -2.89 8.88 -1.95
C HIS A 164 -3.29 8.49 -3.37
N LEU A 165 -2.55 9.00 -4.36
CA LEU A 165 -2.84 8.83 -5.78
C LEU A 165 -1.83 7.93 -6.50
N GLY A 166 -0.62 7.84 -5.96
CA GLY A 166 0.48 7.13 -6.56
C GLY A 166 1.64 6.98 -5.58
N ILE A 167 2.73 6.40 -6.08
CA ILE A 167 3.95 6.17 -5.31
C ILE A 167 5.13 6.87 -5.95
N ILE A 168 6.18 7.06 -5.18
CA ILE A 168 7.49 7.51 -5.65
C ILE A 168 8.43 6.31 -5.53
N GLN A 169 9.12 5.99 -6.62
CA GLN A 169 10.13 4.93 -6.65
C GLN A 169 11.34 5.40 -7.45
N ASN A 170 12.52 5.35 -6.82
CA ASN A 170 13.77 5.86 -7.39
C ASN A 170 13.64 7.32 -7.87
N GLY A 171 12.96 8.16 -7.08
CA GLY A 171 12.72 9.57 -7.39
C GLY A 171 11.74 9.83 -8.54
N LYS A 172 11.06 8.81 -9.06
CA LYS A 172 10.05 8.95 -10.12
C LYS A 172 8.65 8.73 -9.57
N GLU A 173 7.72 9.59 -9.97
CA GLU A 173 6.30 9.44 -9.69
C GLU A 173 5.69 8.34 -10.57
N ILE A 174 5.01 7.39 -9.95
CA ILE A 174 4.30 6.28 -10.58
C ILE A 174 2.83 6.41 -10.18
N MET A 175 1.95 6.57 -11.18
CA MET A 175 0.54 6.90 -10.99
C MET A 175 -0.42 5.76 -11.39
N SER A 176 0.11 4.61 -11.81
CA SER A 176 -0.67 3.47 -12.27
C SER A 176 0.13 2.17 -12.15
N GLY A 177 -0.57 1.04 -12.12
CA GLY A 177 0.01 -0.29 -12.04
C GLY A 177 -0.20 -0.94 -10.67
N PRO A 178 0.17 -2.22 -10.51
CA PRO A 178 -0.24 -3.04 -9.37
C PRO A 178 0.16 -2.46 -8.01
N GLU A 179 1.36 -1.87 -7.92
CA GLU A 179 1.85 -1.26 -6.67
C GLU A 179 1.01 -0.02 -6.29
N VAL A 180 0.57 0.77 -7.26
CA VAL A 180 -0.27 1.97 -7.05
C VAL A 180 -1.72 1.57 -6.75
N GLU A 181 -2.27 0.59 -7.46
CA GLU A 181 -3.67 0.15 -7.30
C GLU A 181 -3.97 -0.33 -5.87
N SER A 182 -2.95 -0.82 -5.15
CA SER A 182 -3.08 -1.19 -3.73
C SER A 182 -3.26 -0.01 -2.76
N TRP A 183 -2.97 1.22 -3.21
CA TRP A 183 -3.02 2.45 -2.41
C TRP A 183 -3.88 3.56 -3.03
N ALA A 184 -4.23 3.45 -4.31
CA ALA A 184 -4.91 4.51 -5.05
C ALA A 184 -6.27 4.80 -4.42
N GLY A 185 -6.45 6.05 -3.96
CA GLY A 185 -7.64 6.50 -3.27
C GLY A 185 -7.64 6.27 -1.76
N ALA A 186 -6.60 5.65 -1.20
CA ALA A 186 -6.43 5.50 0.25
C ALA A 186 -6.42 6.88 0.93
N LEU A 187 -7.11 6.99 2.05
CA LEU A 187 -7.22 8.22 2.81
C LEU A 187 -6.39 8.17 4.09
N GLU A 188 -5.76 9.30 4.38
CA GLU A 188 -5.18 9.60 5.69
C GLU A 188 -5.79 10.90 6.21
N ASN A 189 -6.51 10.80 7.32
CA ASN A 189 -7.30 11.89 7.87
C ASN A 189 -6.83 12.25 9.28
N TYR A 190 -6.65 13.54 9.53
CA TYR A 190 -6.34 14.09 10.83
C TYR A 190 -7.48 14.97 11.33
N SER A 191 -7.94 14.73 12.55
CA SER A 191 -8.95 15.54 13.22
C SER A 191 -8.39 16.16 14.49
N PHE A 192 -8.61 17.46 14.66
CA PHE A 192 -8.13 18.24 15.81
C PHE A 192 -9.33 18.71 16.61
N THR A 193 -9.54 18.15 17.80
CA THR A 193 -10.66 18.53 18.68
C THR A 193 -10.11 19.18 19.94
N GLU A 194 -10.28 20.49 20.06
CA GLU A 194 -9.84 21.25 21.23
C GLU A 194 -10.91 21.28 22.33
N ALA A 195 -10.48 21.02 23.57
CA ALA A 195 -11.27 21.25 24.78
C ALA A 195 -10.35 21.64 25.94
N ASN A 196 -10.71 22.69 26.68
CA ASN A 196 -9.98 23.16 27.87
C ASN A 196 -8.49 23.45 27.61
N GLY A 197 -8.15 24.00 26.44
CA GLY A 197 -6.76 24.31 26.04
C GLY A 197 -5.91 23.10 25.65
N LYS A 198 -6.50 21.90 25.61
CA LYS A 198 -5.87 20.66 25.15
C LYS A 198 -6.50 20.21 23.84
N THR A 199 -5.74 19.53 23.00
CA THR A 199 -6.22 19.00 21.72
C THR A 199 -6.22 17.48 21.76
N MET A 200 -7.34 16.86 21.41
CA MET A 200 -7.36 15.48 20.97
C MET A 200 -7.06 15.44 19.47
N LEU A 201 -5.93 14.82 19.11
CA LEU A 201 -5.55 14.55 17.72
C LEU A 201 -5.94 13.11 17.41
N SER A 202 -6.82 12.92 16.42
CA SER A 202 -7.22 11.60 15.91
C SER A 202 -6.71 11.40 14.49
N VAL A 203 -6.17 10.23 14.20
CA VAL A 203 -5.65 9.82 12.89
C VAL A 203 -6.43 8.61 12.40
N HIS A 204 -7.07 8.74 11.25
CA HIS A 204 -7.70 7.62 10.54
C HIS A 204 -6.92 7.37 9.25
N LEU A 205 -6.28 6.22 9.13
CA LEU A 205 -5.42 5.87 8.00
C LEU A 205 -5.90 4.58 7.35
N ASP A 206 -6.18 4.64 6.07
CA ASP A 206 -6.39 3.45 5.26
C ASP A 206 -5.04 2.74 5.01
N ALA A 207 -5.00 1.45 5.31
CA ALA A 207 -3.83 0.61 5.11
C ALA A 207 -4.21 -0.72 4.47
N ASN A 208 -3.34 -1.24 3.61
CA ASN A 208 -3.44 -2.61 3.15
C ASN A 208 -2.89 -3.59 4.21
N GLU A 209 -3.23 -4.87 4.09
CA GLU A 209 -2.87 -5.93 5.06
C GLU A 209 -1.36 -5.99 5.36
N GLU A 210 -0.52 -5.75 4.34
CA GLU A 210 0.95 -5.80 4.47
C GLU A 210 1.48 -4.75 5.45
N PHE A 211 0.91 -3.55 5.43
CA PHE A 211 1.41 -2.41 6.22
C PHE A 211 0.65 -2.22 7.55
N MET A 212 -0.45 -2.93 7.79
CA MET A 212 -1.24 -2.80 9.03
C MET A 212 -0.41 -2.97 10.31
N SER A 213 0.40 -4.03 10.38
CA SER A 213 1.22 -4.31 11.57
C SER A 213 2.27 -3.22 11.80
N TYR A 214 2.92 -2.78 10.73
CA TYR A 214 3.91 -1.70 10.77
C TYR A 214 3.30 -0.39 11.29
N PHE A 215 2.13 0.01 10.77
CA PHE A 215 1.47 1.24 11.20
C PHE A 215 0.95 1.18 12.62
N THR A 216 0.40 0.03 13.03
CA THR A 216 -0.08 -0.19 14.40
C THR A 216 1.03 0.00 15.43
N GLU A 217 2.27 -0.39 15.09
CA GLU A 217 3.41 -0.19 15.98
C GLU A 217 4.01 1.23 15.90
N THR A 218 4.05 1.82 14.70
CA THR A 218 4.83 3.03 14.42
C THR A 218 4.06 4.31 14.74
N TRP A 219 2.75 4.37 14.45
CA TRP A 219 1.94 5.57 14.71
C TRP A 219 1.92 6.02 16.17
N PRO A 220 1.71 5.14 17.17
CA PRO A 220 1.76 5.54 18.57
C PRO A 220 3.09 6.21 18.96
N LYS A 221 4.22 5.71 18.42
CA LYS A 221 5.55 6.27 18.66
C LYS A 221 5.71 7.65 17.99
N ALA A 222 5.24 7.80 16.75
CA ALA A 222 5.27 9.06 16.02
C ALA A 222 4.41 10.14 16.70
N LEU A 223 3.19 9.78 17.14
CA LEU A 223 2.29 10.66 17.88
C LEU A 223 2.88 11.08 19.23
N ALA A 224 3.52 10.16 19.96
CA ALA A 224 4.23 10.50 21.20
C ALA A 224 5.34 11.52 20.96
N LYS A 225 6.08 11.41 19.84
CA LYS A 225 7.10 12.40 19.48
C LYS A 225 6.48 13.76 19.14
N LEU A 226 5.41 13.80 18.35
CA LEU A 226 4.68 15.03 18.04
C LEU A 226 4.15 15.71 19.31
N LYS A 227 3.56 14.95 20.25
CA LYS A 227 3.10 15.47 21.54
C LYS A 227 4.21 16.21 22.28
N VAL A 228 5.40 15.62 22.38
CA VAL A 228 6.57 16.26 23.01
C VAL A 228 6.97 17.55 22.29
N LEU A 229 6.86 17.65 20.97
CA LEU A 229 7.15 18.88 20.23
C LEU A 229 6.12 19.98 20.53
N CYS A 230 4.84 19.61 20.59
CA CYS A 230 3.73 20.53 20.82
C CYS A 230 3.66 21.06 22.27
N GLU A 231 4.14 20.30 23.25
CA GLU A 231 4.06 20.66 24.68
C GLU A 231 5.25 21.47 25.20
N ARG A 232 6.23 21.76 24.33
CA ARG A 232 7.39 22.62 24.63
C ARG A 232 7.05 24.11 24.65
#